data_AF-A0A9P9CY59-F1
#
_entry.id   AF-A0A9P9CY59-F1
#
_cell.length_a   1.000
_cell.length_b   1.000
_cell.length_c   1.000
_cell.angle_alpha   90.00
_cell.angle_beta   90.00
_cell.angle_gamma   90.00
#
_symmetry.space_group_name_H-M   'P 1'
#
loop_
_entity.id
_entity.type
_entity.pdbx_description
1 polymer ?
#
loop_
_entity_poly.entity_id
_entity_poly.type
_entity_poly.pdbx_seq_one_letter_code
_entity_poly.pdbx_strand_id
1 'polypeptide(L)'
;MFRLKEESLPPDASEPADLEKLGYFINDFGQIRMIDHPDQDYQFHWYSQERHNEVRREAMQVCQRNEVLHRLSNLGIEKLYLPQLTNTQPKDPHIPILAPPADILKSRKRIVVLINDSLQDLGILAYRRLQRELGVNGGSVVNFAKEMITRSVELDKELDITKDRAAITDKNKETPSLIVMNCGQPCYSYKENRALSLRSWATLPRKSISHDTVILDPVYNFVPGHRNAKEHIKTVFDQVINNPDFVSPNAEIFVIGIENGAENFLEMLNSEFGKYAGRITAMAVVNSLLAASQLPNPKLRAFLRQRTRQWRVATGSNDPKDCIEVPTAGPDVEIHDSSTPSKSFSSKTKNIPEHINWLENNSQAGTVSTLVDCLKNFDLNPKNPMESAEEVDDTTDQTLCPTFADDDNPTGAGECIFTSPLVRRCILEFFEEVVRDPVGFRNPKFQITAHEPKYGNQFDESGYQPLLPPEMSPEHMELHLKQEELATMKSSFAATPTDRPELQAGRQGLEKRIAKTESDIEVLEKKTLANGGMKAGEAPELRDNWKTVGGGPKIPFAGTMVDAELVRDAGLLDTVEEALEELDSGTGD
;
A
#
# COMPACT_ATOMS: atom_id res chain seq x y z
N MET A 1 46.27 -28.23 -1.05
CA MET A 1 44.98 -27.56 -0.78
C MET A 1 45.27 -26.32 0.05
N PHE A 2 45.23 -25.13 -0.54
CA PHE A 2 45.44 -23.88 0.19
C PHE A 2 44.19 -23.58 1.02
N ARG A 3 44.34 -23.35 2.33
CA ARG A 3 43.27 -22.86 3.19
C ARG A 3 43.47 -21.36 3.37
N LEU A 4 42.47 -20.56 3.00
CA LEU A 4 42.46 -19.14 3.36
C LEU A 4 42.48 -19.03 4.89
N LYS A 5 43.28 -18.09 5.42
CA LYS A 5 43.21 -17.76 6.85
C LYS A 5 41.98 -16.88 7.07
N GLU A 6 41.27 -17.08 8.17
CA GLU A 6 40.07 -16.30 8.51
C GLU A 6 40.37 -14.79 8.54
N GLU A 7 41.54 -14.42 9.06
CA GLU A 7 42.06 -13.04 9.11
C GLU A 7 42.32 -12.41 7.73
N SER A 8 42.45 -13.21 6.68
CA SER A 8 42.68 -12.73 5.30
C SER A 8 41.39 -12.54 4.52
N LEU A 9 40.24 -12.82 5.11
CA LEU A 9 38.95 -12.61 4.47
C LEU A 9 38.55 -11.13 4.50
N PRO A 10 37.88 -10.61 3.46
CA PRO A 10 37.38 -9.24 3.45
C PRO A 10 36.38 -9.00 4.60
N PRO A 11 36.38 -7.81 5.22
CA PRO A 11 35.41 -7.47 6.26
C PRO A 11 33.98 -7.59 5.74
N ASP A 12 33.01 -7.80 6.63
CA ASP A 12 31.60 -7.77 6.26
C ASP A 12 31.16 -6.36 5.83
N ALA A 13 30.08 -6.30 5.04
CA ALA A 13 29.45 -5.04 4.67
C ALA A 13 28.86 -4.35 5.91
N SER A 14 29.00 -3.03 5.99
CA SER A 14 28.47 -2.22 7.07
C SER A 14 27.97 -0.90 6.51
N GLU A 15 26.73 -0.54 6.84
CA GLU A 15 26.08 0.69 6.39
C GLU A 15 25.41 1.38 7.58
N PRO A 16 25.58 2.70 7.78
CA PRO A 16 24.92 3.41 8.86
C PRO A 16 23.41 3.53 8.57
N ALA A 17 22.58 3.25 9.58
CA ALA A 17 21.13 3.48 9.52
C ALA A 17 20.79 4.98 9.69
N ASP A 18 21.19 5.78 8.72
CA ASP A 18 21.10 7.24 8.69
C ASP A 18 20.82 7.69 7.26
N LEU A 19 19.66 8.33 7.01
CA LEU A 19 19.21 8.63 5.64
C LEU A 19 20.21 9.48 4.87
N GLU A 20 20.78 10.49 5.52
CA GLU A 20 21.71 11.42 4.87
C GLU A 20 23.01 10.72 4.50
N LYS A 21 23.54 9.88 5.41
CA LYS A 21 24.74 9.08 5.13
C LYS A 21 24.51 8.01 4.07
N LEU A 22 23.27 7.55 3.91
CA LEU A 22 22.86 6.67 2.83
C LEU A 22 22.64 7.42 1.50
N GLY A 23 22.75 8.75 1.49
CA GLY A 23 22.58 9.59 0.32
C GLY A 23 21.13 9.96 0.02
N TYR A 24 20.25 9.95 1.02
CA TYR A 24 18.81 10.20 0.86
C TYR A 24 18.28 11.27 1.82
N PHE A 25 17.15 11.85 1.46
CA PHE A 25 16.36 12.75 2.30
C PHE A 25 14.86 12.49 2.11
N ILE A 26 14.04 13.05 3.00
CA ILE A 26 12.58 13.07 2.86
C ILE A 26 12.16 14.44 2.35
N ASN A 27 11.47 14.49 1.22
CA ASN A 27 10.99 15.74 0.61
C ASN A 27 9.69 16.26 1.27
N ASP A 28 9.18 17.40 0.82
CA ASP A 28 7.98 18.04 1.41
C ASP A 28 6.69 17.22 1.24
N PHE A 29 6.69 16.25 0.31
CA PHE A 29 5.59 15.29 0.12
C PHE A 29 5.74 14.02 0.97
N GLY A 30 6.82 13.89 1.75
CA GLY A 30 7.08 12.70 2.55
C GLY A 30 7.68 11.53 1.76
N GLN A 31 8.19 11.76 0.55
CA GLN A 31 8.86 10.76 -0.28
C GLN A 31 10.36 10.71 0.01
N ILE A 32 10.96 9.53 -0.09
CA ILE A 32 12.40 9.33 0.10
C ILE A 32 13.10 9.50 -1.25
N ARG A 33 13.95 10.51 -1.37
CA ARG A 33 14.65 10.89 -2.60
C ARG A 33 16.16 10.93 -2.40
N MET A 34 16.92 10.74 -3.48
CA MET A 34 18.39 10.85 -3.41
C MET A 34 18.82 12.31 -3.27
N ILE A 35 19.85 12.57 -2.46
CA ILE A 35 20.42 13.92 -2.27
C ILE A 35 20.97 14.46 -3.59
N ASP A 36 21.77 13.66 -4.30
CA ASP A 36 22.41 14.08 -5.56
C ASP A 36 21.43 14.11 -6.75
N HIS A 37 20.35 13.33 -6.66
CA HIS A 37 19.35 13.18 -7.72
C HIS A 37 17.93 13.22 -7.12
N PRO A 38 17.40 14.42 -6.77
CA PRO A 38 16.15 14.55 -6.03
C PRO A 38 14.89 14.01 -6.73
N ASP A 39 14.97 13.74 -8.03
CA ASP A 39 13.99 13.07 -8.87
C ASP A 39 14.04 11.54 -8.78
N GLN A 40 15.11 10.96 -8.24
CA GLN A 40 15.29 9.50 -8.16
C GLN A 40 14.86 8.91 -6.81
N ASP A 41 14.21 7.75 -6.88
CA ASP A 41 13.79 6.92 -5.76
C ASP A 41 14.96 6.11 -5.16
N TYR A 42 14.65 5.28 -4.16
CA TYR A 42 15.58 4.28 -3.62
C TYR A 42 16.08 3.30 -4.70
N GLN A 43 17.39 3.06 -4.72
CA GLN A 43 18.04 2.12 -5.62
C GLN A 43 18.63 0.94 -4.82
N PHE A 44 18.10 -0.26 -5.05
CA PHE A 44 18.59 -1.45 -4.37
C PHE A 44 19.95 -1.90 -4.90
N HIS A 45 20.12 -1.97 -6.22
CA HIS A 45 21.35 -2.41 -6.88
C HIS A 45 22.38 -1.29 -6.96
N TRP A 46 22.91 -0.88 -5.81
CA TRP A 46 23.97 0.12 -5.73
C TRP A 46 25.37 -0.50 -5.93
N TYR A 47 25.54 -1.75 -5.51
CA TYR A 47 26.81 -2.47 -5.57
C TYR A 47 26.64 -3.80 -6.31
N SER A 48 27.71 -4.29 -6.94
CA SER A 48 27.66 -5.56 -7.70
C SER A 48 27.49 -6.78 -6.79
N GLN A 49 27.94 -6.69 -5.54
CA GLN A 49 27.84 -7.76 -4.57
C GLN A 49 26.58 -7.63 -3.70
N GLU A 50 25.76 -8.69 -3.72
CA GLU A 50 24.45 -8.73 -3.08
C GLU A 50 24.47 -8.41 -1.58
N ARG A 51 25.51 -8.83 -0.85
CA ARG A 51 25.62 -8.58 0.59
C ARG A 51 25.63 -7.08 0.91
N HIS A 52 26.28 -6.24 0.11
CA HIS A 52 26.26 -4.80 0.30
C HIS A 52 24.86 -4.22 0.06
N ASN A 53 24.17 -4.66 -0.99
CA ASN A 53 22.80 -4.22 -1.29
C ASN A 53 21.82 -4.61 -0.16
N GLU A 54 21.94 -5.83 0.36
CA GLU A 54 21.13 -6.35 1.46
C GLU A 54 21.34 -5.58 2.77
N VAL A 55 22.60 -5.32 3.15
CA VAL A 55 22.93 -4.53 4.36
C VAL A 55 22.50 -3.08 4.23
N ARG A 56 22.71 -2.45 3.06
CA ARG A 56 22.24 -1.09 2.77
C ARG A 56 20.72 -1.01 2.81
N ARG A 57 20.01 -2.00 2.25
CA ARG A 57 18.55 -2.08 2.31
C ARG A 57 18.08 -2.14 3.76
N GLU A 58 18.67 -2.99 4.60
CA GLU A 58 18.30 -3.03 6.03
C GLU A 58 18.54 -1.68 6.71
N ALA A 59 19.69 -1.03 6.47
CA ALA A 59 19.99 0.28 7.03
C ALA A 59 18.92 1.32 6.64
N MET A 60 18.53 1.33 5.36
CA MET A 60 17.41 2.15 4.85
C MET A 60 16.08 1.80 5.52
N GLN A 61 15.76 0.50 5.67
CA GLN A 61 14.53 0.05 6.31
C GLN A 61 14.48 0.37 7.82
N VAL A 62 15.62 0.42 8.51
CA VAL A 62 15.70 0.95 9.89
C VAL A 62 15.27 2.43 9.91
N CYS A 63 15.82 3.27 9.02
CA CYS A 63 15.41 4.67 8.92
C CYS A 63 13.91 4.82 8.66
N GLN A 64 13.37 4.03 7.73
CA GLN A 64 11.96 4.04 7.35
C GLN A 64 11.05 3.65 8.50
N ARG A 65 11.37 2.56 9.22
CA ARG A 65 10.63 2.13 10.40
C ARG A 65 10.65 3.20 11.50
N ASN A 66 11.80 3.82 11.74
CA ASN A 66 11.91 4.89 12.74
C ASN A 66 11.07 6.13 12.37
N GLU A 67 11.09 6.55 11.11
CA GLU A 67 10.26 7.67 10.64
C GLU A 67 8.76 7.34 10.73
N VAL A 68 8.33 6.12 10.35
CA VAL A 68 6.93 5.69 10.49
C VAL A 68 6.50 5.70 11.95
N LEU A 69 7.33 5.16 12.85
CA LEU A 69 7.06 5.16 14.29
C LEU A 69 6.96 6.59 14.85
N HIS A 70 7.86 7.48 14.45
CA HIS A 70 7.82 8.89 14.84
C HIS A 70 6.51 9.56 14.38
N ARG A 71 6.09 9.34 13.14
CA ARG A 71 4.83 9.87 12.61
C ARG A 71 3.60 9.29 13.31
N LEU A 72 3.61 8.01 13.68
CA LEU A 72 2.52 7.39 14.43
C LEU A 72 2.46 7.87 15.88
N SER A 73 3.60 8.10 16.52
CA SER A 73 3.68 8.73 17.86
C SER A 73 3.07 10.14 17.86
N ASN A 74 3.29 10.90 16.79
CA ASN A 74 2.63 12.20 16.56
C ASN A 74 1.10 12.09 16.43
N LEU A 75 0.57 10.90 16.12
CA LEU A 75 -0.87 10.58 16.09
C LEU A 75 -1.34 9.84 17.35
N GLY A 76 -0.50 9.74 18.39
CA GLY A 76 -0.82 9.10 19.67
C GLY A 76 -0.78 7.56 19.66
N ILE A 77 -0.25 6.95 18.59
CA ILE A 77 -0.06 5.51 18.50
C ILE A 77 1.40 5.19 18.84
N GLU A 78 1.61 4.36 19.86
CA GLU A 78 2.93 4.02 20.40
C GLU A 78 3.18 2.52 20.33
N LYS A 79 4.42 2.09 20.60
CA LYS A 79 4.72 0.67 20.79
C LYS A 79 4.13 0.18 22.11
N LEU A 80 3.46 -0.97 22.09
CA LEU A 80 3.11 -1.76 23.25
C LEU A 80 3.86 -3.10 23.16
N TYR A 81 4.74 -3.36 24.11
CA TYR A 81 5.62 -4.53 24.11
C TYR A 81 4.95 -5.73 24.80
N LEU A 82 4.87 -6.85 24.09
CA LEU A 82 4.34 -8.12 24.57
C LEU A 82 5.48 -9.09 24.92
N PRO A 83 5.31 -9.97 25.92
CA PRO A 83 4.11 -10.18 26.73
C PRO A 83 3.97 -9.24 27.95
N GLN A 84 4.92 -8.33 28.16
CA GLN A 84 4.99 -7.51 29.38
C GLN A 84 3.91 -6.41 29.46
N LEU A 85 3.25 -6.11 28.33
CA LEU A 85 2.17 -5.12 28.20
C LEU A 85 2.59 -3.72 28.70
N THR A 86 3.76 -3.26 28.26
CA THR A 86 4.32 -1.94 28.61
C THR A 86 4.69 -1.15 27.37
N ASN A 87 4.62 0.19 27.44
CA ASN A 87 5.11 1.06 26.36
C ASN A 87 6.63 1.33 26.43
N THR A 88 7.30 0.91 27.51
CA THR A 88 8.75 1.03 27.64
C THR A 88 9.42 -0.27 27.21
N GLN A 89 10.46 -0.18 26.38
CA GLN A 89 11.16 -1.37 25.86
C GLN A 89 11.71 -2.24 27.00
N PRO A 90 11.27 -3.51 27.12
CA PRO A 90 11.78 -4.43 28.13
C PRO A 90 13.24 -4.85 27.85
N LYS A 91 13.89 -5.40 28.90
CA LYS A 91 15.16 -6.13 28.76
C LYS A 91 14.95 -7.61 28.40
N ASP A 92 13.81 -8.16 28.80
CA ASP A 92 13.43 -9.53 28.49
C ASP A 92 12.90 -9.65 27.05
N PRO A 93 12.87 -10.86 26.47
CA PRO A 93 12.31 -11.10 25.14
C PRO A 93 10.92 -10.51 24.96
N HIS A 94 10.74 -9.77 23.87
CA HIS A 94 9.52 -9.02 23.60
C HIS A 94 9.24 -8.82 22.12
N ILE A 95 7.96 -8.67 21.77
CA ILE A 95 7.50 -8.27 20.44
C ILE A 95 6.58 -7.05 20.57
N PRO A 96 6.86 -5.92 19.89
CA PRO A 96 5.97 -4.77 19.91
C PRO A 96 4.75 -4.99 19.00
N ILE A 97 3.60 -4.46 19.41
CA ILE A 97 2.51 -4.04 18.53
C ILE A 97 2.42 -2.52 18.55
N LEU A 98 1.63 -1.92 17.65
CA LEU A 98 1.32 -0.48 17.71
C LEU A 98 -0.09 -0.31 18.25
N ALA A 99 -0.25 0.56 19.24
CA ALA A 99 -1.53 0.80 19.88
C ALA A 99 -1.52 2.16 20.59
N PRO A 100 -2.68 2.80 20.76
CA PRO A 100 -2.85 3.86 21.73
C PRO A 100 -2.54 3.38 23.16
N PRO A 101 -2.27 4.31 24.08
CA PRO A 101 -2.27 4.03 25.51
C PRO A 101 -3.51 3.26 25.99
N ALA A 102 -3.34 2.41 27.00
CA ALA A 102 -4.38 1.50 27.47
C ALA A 102 -5.64 2.21 28.00
N ASP A 103 -5.49 3.38 28.61
CA ASP A 103 -6.60 4.22 29.08
C ASP A 103 -7.46 4.73 27.92
N ILE A 104 -6.83 5.13 26.81
CA ILE A 104 -7.53 5.51 25.57
C ILE A 104 -8.20 4.27 24.97
N LEU A 105 -7.48 3.17 24.77
CA LEU A 105 -8.09 1.94 24.21
C LEU A 105 -9.31 1.48 25.02
N LYS A 106 -9.24 1.54 26.35
CA LYS A 106 -10.32 1.13 27.24
C LYS A 106 -11.53 2.05 27.16
N SER A 107 -11.32 3.35 26.97
CA SER A 107 -12.41 4.33 26.88
C SER A 107 -13.15 4.28 25.55
N ARG A 108 -12.55 3.75 24.49
CA ARG A 108 -13.07 3.87 23.12
C ARG A 108 -14.17 2.87 22.83
N LYS A 109 -15.17 3.33 22.08
CA LYS A 109 -16.32 2.51 21.67
C LYS A 109 -15.98 1.60 20.50
N ARG A 110 -15.18 2.09 19.55
CA ARG A 110 -14.82 1.38 18.31
C ARG A 110 -13.32 1.27 18.22
N ILE A 111 -12.85 0.07 17.88
CA ILE A 111 -11.42 -0.23 17.74
C ILE A 111 -11.22 -0.94 16.41
N VAL A 112 -10.29 -0.43 15.61
CA VAL A 112 -9.84 -1.10 14.39
C VAL A 112 -8.56 -1.86 14.70
N VAL A 113 -8.53 -3.15 14.35
CA VAL A 113 -7.40 -4.04 14.52
C VAL A 113 -6.87 -4.40 13.13
N LEU A 114 -5.69 -3.91 12.79
CA LEU A 114 -4.99 -4.23 11.56
C LEU A 114 -3.99 -5.35 11.79
N ILE A 115 -4.26 -6.50 11.19
CA ILE A 115 -3.39 -7.67 11.17
C ILE A 115 -2.52 -7.53 9.91
N ASN A 116 -1.29 -7.05 10.12
CA ASN A 116 -0.36 -6.80 9.04
C ASN A 116 0.03 -8.11 8.33
N ASP A 117 0.50 -8.01 7.09
CA ASP A 117 1.11 -9.15 6.40
C ASP A 117 2.36 -9.65 7.16
N SER A 118 2.58 -10.96 7.11
CA SER A 118 3.70 -11.64 7.75
C SER A 118 5.05 -11.44 7.04
N LEU A 119 5.08 -10.78 5.88
CA LEU A 119 6.31 -10.40 5.19
C LEU A 119 6.68 -8.93 5.39
N GLN A 120 5.79 -8.13 5.98
CA GLN A 120 6.00 -6.71 6.23
C GLN A 120 6.36 -6.44 7.69
N ASP A 121 7.22 -5.45 7.91
CA ASP A 121 7.56 -5.00 9.25
C ASP A 121 6.40 -4.23 9.90
N LEU A 122 6.41 -4.14 11.24
CA LEU A 122 5.37 -3.47 12.02
C LEU A 122 5.05 -2.05 11.50
N GLY A 123 3.80 -1.84 11.08
CA GLY A 123 3.28 -0.55 10.61
C GLY A 123 3.61 -0.23 9.14
N ILE A 124 4.38 -1.07 8.46
CA ILE A 124 4.69 -0.96 7.03
C ILE A 124 3.66 -1.78 6.25
N LEU A 125 3.07 -1.19 5.21
CA LEU A 125 2.13 -1.88 4.33
C LEU A 125 2.85 -2.46 3.11
N ALA A 126 3.71 -1.67 2.48
CA ALA A 126 4.53 -2.13 1.36
C ALA A 126 5.77 -1.26 1.20
N TYR A 127 6.96 -1.84 1.39
CA TYR A 127 8.22 -1.12 1.17
C TYR A 127 8.35 -0.55 -0.24
N ARG A 128 7.86 -1.27 -1.26
CA ARG A 128 7.92 -0.84 -2.66
C ARG A 128 7.09 0.43 -2.96
N ARG A 129 6.03 0.68 -2.18
CA ARG A 129 5.23 1.91 -2.28
C ARG A 129 5.80 3.00 -1.38
N LEU A 130 6.30 2.60 -0.20
CA LEU A 130 6.95 3.50 0.75
C LEU A 130 8.17 4.21 0.15
N GLN A 131 8.94 3.48 -0.64
CA GLN A 131 10.20 3.93 -1.26
C GLN A 131 10.02 4.66 -2.59
N ARG A 132 8.77 4.92 -3.02
CA ARG A 132 8.41 5.54 -4.30
C ARG A 132 7.34 6.63 -4.10
N GLU A 133 6.42 6.78 -5.06
CA GLU A 133 5.38 7.82 -5.13
C GLU A 133 4.60 8.04 -3.84
N LEU A 134 4.20 6.96 -3.15
CA LEU A 134 3.34 7.07 -1.96
C LEU A 134 4.10 7.54 -0.71
N GLY A 135 5.42 7.48 -0.73
CA GLY A 135 6.29 7.92 0.36
C GLY A 135 6.00 7.22 1.69
N VAL A 136 6.55 7.80 2.76
CA VAL A 136 6.44 7.24 4.11
C VAL A 136 4.99 7.09 4.56
N ASN A 137 4.14 8.08 4.28
CA ASN A 137 2.76 8.07 4.75
C ASN A 137 1.88 7.05 4.01
N GLY A 138 2.01 6.93 2.69
CA GLY A 138 1.15 6.08 1.88
C GLY A 138 1.60 4.62 1.82
N GLY A 139 2.90 4.34 1.99
CA GLY A 139 3.42 2.98 2.12
C GLY A 139 3.34 2.38 3.54
N SER A 140 2.75 3.10 4.49
CA SER A 140 2.59 2.69 5.89
C SER A 140 1.16 2.94 6.39
N VAL A 141 0.89 2.52 7.62
CA VAL A 141 -0.41 2.73 8.28
C VAL A 141 -0.70 4.19 8.66
N VAL A 142 0.25 5.12 8.49
CA VAL A 142 0.11 6.53 8.89
C VAL A 142 -1.09 7.20 8.20
N ASN A 143 -1.22 7.10 6.88
CA ASN A 143 -2.36 7.71 6.18
C ASN A 143 -3.70 7.08 6.57
N PHE A 144 -3.72 5.81 6.97
CA PHE A 144 -4.94 5.18 7.47
C PHE A 144 -5.35 5.75 8.84
N ALA A 145 -4.39 5.93 9.75
CA ALA A 145 -4.64 6.58 11.04
C ALA A 145 -5.13 8.04 10.84
N LYS A 146 -4.53 8.78 9.91
CA LYS A 146 -4.98 10.13 9.54
C LYS A 146 -6.41 10.14 9.01
N GLU A 147 -6.76 9.23 8.11
CA GLU A 147 -8.12 9.13 7.55
C GLU A 147 -9.15 8.85 8.66
N MET A 148 -8.86 7.97 9.63
CA MET A 148 -9.73 7.74 10.78
C MET A 148 -9.97 9.01 11.61
N ILE A 149 -8.93 9.82 11.80
CA ILE A 149 -9.02 11.12 12.50
C ILE A 149 -9.86 12.09 11.67
N THR A 150 -9.55 12.27 10.39
CA THR A 150 -10.24 13.19 9.48
C THR A 150 -11.74 12.91 9.42
N ARG A 151 -12.15 11.64 9.34
CA ARG A 151 -13.57 11.24 9.35
C ARG A 151 -14.29 11.48 10.68
N SER A 152 -13.54 11.72 11.75
CA SER A 152 -14.07 11.89 13.11
C SER A 152 -14.13 13.34 13.59
N VAL A 153 -13.44 14.24 12.89
CA VAL A 153 -13.44 15.68 13.21
C VAL A 153 -14.63 16.33 12.51
N GLU A 154 -15.38 17.16 13.25
CA GLU A 154 -16.46 17.97 12.67
C GLU A 154 -15.87 18.98 11.67
N LEU A 155 -16.53 19.15 10.51
CA LEU A 155 -16.08 19.99 9.38
C LEU A 155 -15.66 21.42 9.76
N ASP A 156 -16.16 21.95 10.89
CA ASP A 156 -15.88 23.32 11.37
C ASP A 156 -14.58 23.44 12.19
N LYS A 157 -13.90 22.33 12.51
CA LYS A 157 -12.58 22.33 13.15
C LYS A 157 -11.53 21.92 12.11
N GLU A 158 -10.81 22.90 11.56
CA GLU A 158 -9.64 22.65 10.72
C GLU A 158 -8.54 21.95 11.55
N LEU A 159 -8.59 20.62 11.63
CA LEU A 159 -7.41 19.83 11.99
C LEU A 159 -6.61 19.60 10.72
N ASP A 160 -5.47 20.25 10.62
CA ASP A 160 -4.56 20.17 9.47
C ASP A 160 -3.72 18.87 9.50
N ILE A 161 -4.39 17.73 9.66
CA ILE A 161 -3.77 16.41 9.82
C ILE A 161 -3.35 15.78 8.48
N THR A 162 -3.81 16.36 7.37
CA THR A 162 -3.53 15.90 6.00
C THR A 162 -2.11 16.23 5.58
N LYS A 163 -1.50 17.30 6.13
CA LYS A 163 -0.11 17.68 5.87
C LYS A 163 0.88 16.60 6.27
N ASP A 164 2.03 16.57 5.60
CA ASP A 164 3.12 15.68 5.97
C ASP A 164 3.60 15.95 7.40
N ARG A 165 3.96 14.89 8.14
CA ARG A 165 4.41 14.96 9.54
C ARG A 165 3.46 15.65 10.54
N ALA A 166 2.22 15.93 10.16
CA ALA A 166 1.23 16.50 11.05
C ALA A 166 1.06 15.68 12.35
N ALA A 167 0.81 16.38 13.44
CA ALA A 167 0.62 15.82 14.77
C ALA A 167 -0.73 16.24 15.33
N ILE A 168 -1.33 15.37 16.13
CA ILE A 168 -2.54 15.72 16.87
C ILE A 168 -2.18 16.58 18.08
N THR A 169 -3.08 17.49 18.46
CA THR A 169 -2.85 18.44 19.54
C THR A 169 -3.31 17.87 20.89
N ASP A 170 -4.51 17.28 20.94
CA ASP A 170 -5.06 16.65 22.13
C ASP A 170 -5.04 15.13 21.97
N LYS A 171 -3.94 14.50 22.38
CA LYS A 171 -3.78 13.03 22.33
C LYS A 171 -4.91 12.29 23.07
N ASN A 172 -5.56 12.87 24.08
CA ASN A 172 -6.62 12.17 24.80
C ASN A 172 -7.92 12.09 24.00
N LYS A 173 -8.18 13.06 23.11
CA LYS A 173 -9.41 13.11 22.32
C LYS A 173 -9.19 12.62 20.89
N GLU A 174 -8.07 13.01 20.29
CA GLU A 174 -7.80 12.91 18.85
C GLU A 174 -7.11 11.60 18.45
N THR A 175 -6.57 10.83 19.40
CA THR A 175 -5.87 9.56 19.10
C THR A 175 -6.83 8.49 18.56
N PRO A 176 -6.64 7.96 17.34
CA PRO A 176 -7.47 6.92 16.78
C PRO A 176 -7.26 5.59 17.49
N SER A 177 -8.33 4.81 17.64
CA SER A 177 -8.30 3.48 18.29
C SER A 177 -7.83 2.40 17.31
N LEU A 178 -6.58 2.49 16.88
CA LEU A 178 -5.98 1.60 15.89
C LEU A 178 -4.93 0.70 16.56
N ILE A 179 -5.14 -0.61 16.53
CA ILE A 179 -4.14 -1.61 16.93
C ILE A 179 -3.52 -2.21 15.67
N VAL A 180 -2.19 -2.22 15.55
CA VAL A 180 -1.47 -2.86 14.44
C VAL A 180 -0.60 -3.99 14.96
N MET A 181 -0.84 -5.21 14.48
CA MET A 181 -0.12 -6.41 14.90
C MET A 181 1.21 -6.57 14.15
N ASN A 182 2.19 -7.20 14.79
CA ASN A 182 3.52 -7.45 14.22
C ASN A 182 3.67 -8.89 13.76
N CYS A 183 3.05 -9.20 12.62
CA CYS A 183 3.09 -10.55 12.06
C CYS A 183 4.42 -10.88 11.37
N GLY A 184 5.19 -9.88 10.93
CA GLY A 184 6.38 -10.10 10.10
C GLY A 184 7.74 -10.09 10.80
N GLN A 185 7.77 -9.83 12.11
CA GLN A 185 9.02 -9.82 12.89
C GLN A 185 9.04 -10.86 14.02
N PRO A 186 8.92 -12.17 13.73
CA PRO A 186 8.83 -13.20 14.77
C PRO A 186 10.19 -13.51 15.45
N CYS A 187 11.31 -13.16 14.82
CA CYS A 187 12.64 -13.52 15.32
C CYS A 187 13.12 -12.51 16.36
N TYR A 188 13.66 -12.97 17.49
CA TYR A 188 14.17 -12.10 18.55
C TYR A 188 15.69 -12.14 18.65
N SER A 189 16.33 -10.97 18.50
CA SER A 189 17.76 -10.80 18.69
C SER A 189 18.05 -10.24 20.08
N TYR A 190 18.66 -11.05 20.94
CA TYR A 190 19.14 -10.62 22.26
C TYR A 190 20.25 -9.58 22.16
N LYS A 191 21.08 -9.65 21.11
CA LYS A 191 22.16 -8.69 20.90
C LYS A 191 21.62 -7.30 20.59
N GLU A 192 20.58 -7.22 19.78
CA GLU A 192 19.94 -5.97 19.36
C GLU A 192 18.77 -5.58 20.28
N ASN A 193 18.43 -6.42 21.27
CA ASN A 193 17.27 -6.29 22.16
C ASN A 193 15.95 -6.01 21.41
N ARG A 194 15.71 -6.65 20.26
CA ARG A 194 14.54 -6.36 19.42
C ARG A 194 14.08 -7.54 18.57
N ALA A 195 12.80 -7.47 18.19
CA ALA A 195 12.20 -8.31 17.17
C ALA A 195 12.67 -7.91 15.76
N LEU A 196 12.88 -8.91 14.90
CA LEU A 196 13.40 -8.81 13.53
C LEU A 196 12.58 -9.71 12.60
N SER A 197 12.42 -9.27 11.35
CA SER A 197 12.00 -10.17 10.28
C SER A 197 13.13 -11.15 9.93
N LEU A 198 12.80 -12.26 9.26
CA LEU A 198 13.82 -13.17 8.72
C LEU A 198 14.79 -12.45 7.78
N ARG A 199 14.28 -11.46 7.05
CA ARG A 199 15.08 -10.64 6.13
C ARG A 199 16.07 -9.74 6.88
N SER A 200 15.64 -9.07 7.95
CA SER A 200 16.53 -8.31 8.84
C SER A 200 17.48 -9.21 9.63
N TRP A 201 17.11 -10.48 9.89
CA TRP A 201 18.01 -11.44 10.53
C TRP A 201 19.19 -11.80 9.62
N ALA A 202 18.93 -12.02 8.33
CA ALA A 202 19.96 -12.36 7.34
C ALA A 202 21.00 -11.22 7.12
N THR A 203 20.65 -9.99 7.49
CA THR A 203 21.50 -8.80 7.38
C THR A 203 22.34 -8.53 8.63
N LEU A 204 22.19 -9.29 9.72
CA LEU A 204 23.00 -9.14 10.93
C LEU A 204 24.51 -9.20 10.62
N PRO A 205 25.35 -8.43 11.33
CA PRO A 205 26.80 -8.38 11.10
C PRO A 205 27.44 -9.76 11.22
N ARG A 206 28.29 -10.07 10.24
CA ARG A 206 29.08 -11.30 10.15
C ARG A 206 30.55 -10.99 10.42
N LYS A 207 31.34 -12.03 10.65
CA LYS A 207 32.80 -11.88 10.84
C LYS A 207 33.51 -11.37 9.58
N SER A 208 33.02 -11.79 8.42
CA SER A 208 33.55 -11.41 7.11
C SER A 208 32.43 -11.59 6.08
N ILE A 209 32.60 -11.00 4.90
CA ILE A 209 31.61 -11.07 3.82
C ILE A 209 31.36 -12.51 3.31
N SER A 210 32.33 -13.40 3.51
CA SER A 210 32.28 -14.80 3.08
C SER A 210 31.72 -15.75 4.13
N HIS A 211 31.41 -15.26 5.33
CA HIS A 211 30.79 -16.08 6.37
C HIS A 211 29.28 -16.22 6.12
N ASP A 212 28.74 -17.34 6.59
CA ASP A 212 27.32 -17.62 6.58
C ASP A 212 26.53 -16.64 7.46
N THR A 213 25.22 -16.59 7.25
CA THR A 213 24.29 -15.85 8.11
C THR A 213 24.36 -16.35 9.55
N VAL A 214 24.03 -15.46 10.50
CA VAL A 214 23.89 -15.84 11.90
C VAL A 214 22.83 -16.94 12.01
N ILE A 215 23.19 -18.07 12.64
CA ILE A 215 22.26 -19.19 12.84
C ILE A 215 21.11 -18.73 13.72
N LEU A 216 19.89 -18.97 13.25
CA LEU A 216 18.66 -18.73 14.01
C LEU A 216 18.37 -19.96 14.87
N ASP A 217 18.45 -19.82 16.19
CA ASP A 217 18.13 -20.90 17.11
C ASP A 217 16.59 -21.00 17.29
N PRO A 218 15.97 -22.16 16.97
CA PRO A 218 14.52 -22.32 16.99
C PRO A 218 13.90 -22.24 18.39
N VAL A 219 14.70 -22.36 19.45
CA VAL A 219 14.23 -22.32 20.84
C VAL A 219 14.48 -20.94 21.45
N TYR A 220 15.67 -20.38 21.25
CA TYR A 220 16.05 -19.15 21.95
C TYR A 220 15.65 -17.89 21.19
N ASN A 221 15.68 -17.88 19.87
CA ASN A 221 15.43 -16.67 19.07
C ASN A 221 13.96 -16.42 18.76
N PHE A 222 13.05 -16.95 19.57
CA PHE A 222 11.62 -16.73 19.44
C PHE A 222 11.01 -16.42 20.80
N VAL A 223 10.09 -15.46 20.83
CA VAL A 223 9.35 -15.12 22.05
C VAL A 223 8.21 -16.13 22.22
N PRO A 224 8.07 -16.80 23.38
CA PRO A 224 6.95 -17.71 23.63
C PRO A 224 5.59 -17.04 23.40
N GLY A 225 4.68 -17.69 22.68
CA GLY A 225 3.38 -17.13 22.29
C GLY A 225 3.43 -16.19 21.09
N HIS A 226 4.61 -15.97 20.51
CA HIS A 226 4.79 -15.15 19.31
C HIS A 226 5.80 -15.77 18.34
N ARG A 227 5.90 -17.10 18.30
CA ARG A 227 6.90 -17.80 17.47
C ARG A 227 6.61 -17.72 15.98
N ASN A 228 5.34 -17.50 15.64
CA ASN A 228 4.83 -17.33 14.28
C ASN A 228 3.63 -16.37 14.30
N ALA A 229 3.17 -15.95 13.13
CA ALA A 229 2.06 -15.02 12.98
C ALA A 229 0.78 -15.52 13.69
N LYS A 230 0.40 -16.79 13.49
CA LYS A 230 -0.79 -17.39 14.14
C LYS A 230 -0.75 -17.32 15.67
N GLU A 231 0.36 -17.73 16.27
CA GLU A 231 0.58 -17.61 17.72
C GLU A 231 0.53 -16.14 18.17
N HIS A 232 1.19 -15.24 17.44
CA HIS A 232 1.21 -13.82 17.76
C HIS A 232 -0.20 -13.21 17.75
N ILE A 233 -0.98 -13.42 16.69
CA ILE A 233 -2.36 -12.92 16.57
C ILE A 233 -3.19 -13.48 17.71
N LYS A 234 -3.08 -14.79 18.01
CA LYS A 234 -3.81 -15.42 19.10
C LYS A 234 -3.48 -14.78 20.45
N THR A 235 -2.19 -14.54 20.72
CA THR A 235 -1.73 -13.90 21.95
C THR A 235 -2.22 -12.46 22.07
N VAL A 236 -2.22 -11.68 20.99
CA VAL A 236 -2.77 -10.31 21.00
C VAL A 236 -4.28 -10.33 21.28
N PHE A 237 -5.02 -11.23 20.65
CA PHE A 237 -6.45 -11.38 20.93
C PHE A 237 -6.71 -11.78 22.38
N ASP A 238 -5.94 -12.72 22.92
CA ASP A 238 -6.13 -13.22 24.29
C ASP A 238 -5.71 -12.21 25.36
N GLN A 239 -4.58 -11.53 25.18
CA GLN A 239 -3.95 -10.69 26.23
C GLN A 239 -4.26 -9.20 26.11
N VAL A 240 -4.67 -8.72 24.92
CA VAL A 240 -4.96 -7.30 24.67
C VAL A 240 -6.44 -7.11 24.35
N ILE A 241 -6.95 -7.71 23.27
CA ILE A 241 -8.30 -7.43 22.76
C ILE A 241 -9.38 -7.98 23.70
N ASN A 242 -9.19 -9.18 24.23
CA ASN A 242 -10.13 -9.80 25.18
C ASN A 242 -9.83 -9.46 26.64
N ASN A 243 -8.85 -8.60 26.89
CA ASN A 243 -8.48 -8.19 28.23
C ASN A 243 -9.25 -6.91 28.63
N PRO A 244 -10.16 -6.98 29.63
CA PRO A 244 -10.95 -5.82 30.07
C PRO A 244 -10.14 -4.65 30.63
N ASP A 245 -8.87 -4.89 30.98
CA ASP A 245 -7.96 -3.83 31.44
C ASP A 245 -7.44 -2.96 30.30
N PHE A 246 -7.44 -3.49 29.06
CA PHE A 246 -7.00 -2.78 27.87
C PHE A 246 -8.15 -2.36 26.97
N VAL A 247 -9.15 -3.23 26.80
CA VAL A 247 -10.26 -3.00 25.88
C VAL A 247 -11.57 -3.26 26.58
N SER A 248 -12.50 -2.30 26.50
CA SER A 248 -13.84 -2.46 27.05
C SER A 248 -14.53 -3.73 26.52
N PRO A 249 -15.20 -4.52 27.38
CA PRO A 249 -16.01 -5.64 26.94
C PRO A 249 -17.14 -5.26 25.96
N ASN A 250 -17.55 -3.98 25.99
CA ASN A 250 -18.59 -3.43 25.13
C ASN A 250 -18.03 -2.75 23.87
N ALA A 251 -16.71 -2.74 23.67
CA ALA A 251 -16.12 -2.16 22.46
C ALA A 251 -16.46 -3.00 21.22
N GLU A 252 -16.77 -2.30 20.13
CA GLU A 252 -16.97 -2.85 18.78
C GLU A 252 -15.60 -3.03 18.11
N ILE A 253 -15.23 -4.27 17.76
CA ILE A 253 -13.93 -4.58 17.16
C ILE A 253 -14.09 -4.82 15.66
N PHE A 254 -13.44 -3.99 14.85
CA PHE A 254 -13.36 -4.13 13.41
C PHE A 254 -11.98 -4.66 13.04
N VAL A 255 -11.92 -5.71 12.21
CA VAL A 255 -10.64 -6.34 11.84
C VAL A 255 -10.32 -6.07 10.38
N ILE A 256 -9.07 -5.71 10.09
CA ILE A 256 -8.52 -5.66 8.74
C ILE A 256 -7.38 -6.67 8.68
N GLY A 257 -7.51 -7.71 7.87
CA GLY A 257 -6.45 -8.69 7.62
C GLY A 257 -5.82 -8.48 6.26
N ILE A 258 -4.49 -8.49 6.18
CA ILE A 258 -3.75 -8.33 4.92
C ILE A 258 -2.97 -9.61 4.60
N GLU A 259 -3.18 -10.16 3.40
CA GLU A 259 -2.51 -11.34 2.84
C GLU A 259 -2.34 -12.46 3.87
N ASN A 260 -1.11 -12.95 4.09
CA ASN A 260 -0.80 -14.01 5.03
C ASN A 260 -1.28 -13.70 6.45
N GLY A 261 -1.33 -12.42 6.84
CA GLY A 261 -1.91 -11.99 8.12
C GLY A 261 -3.40 -12.32 8.22
N ALA A 262 -4.16 -12.10 7.13
CA ALA A 262 -5.56 -12.51 7.05
C ALA A 262 -5.71 -14.03 7.11
N GLU A 263 -4.86 -14.76 6.39
CA GLU A 263 -4.93 -16.24 6.33
C GLU A 263 -4.67 -16.88 7.70
N ASN A 264 -3.60 -16.45 8.38
CA ASN A 264 -3.28 -16.92 9.74
C ASN A 264 -4.42 -16.62 10.73
N PHE A 265 -5.10 -15.49 10.57
CA PHE A 265 -6.26 -15.15 11.39
C PHE A 265 -7.48 -16.01 11.07
N LEU A 266 -7.81 -16.20 9.79
CA LEU A 266 -8.91 -17.03 9.34
C LEU A 266 -8.74 -18.50 9.77
N GLU A 267 -7.53 -19.05 9.68
CA GLU A 267 -7.24 -20.39 10.18
C GLU A 267 -7.40 -20.52 11.71
N MET A 268 -6.99 -19.49 12.46
CA MET A 268 -7.21 -19.45 13.91
C MET A 268 -8.71 -19.42 14.21
N LEU A 269 -9.46 -18.55 13.55
CA LEU A 269 -10.92 -18.48 13.68
C LEU A 269 -11.58 -19.80 13.28
N ASN A 270 -11.11 -20.50 12.25
CA ASN A 270 -11.68 -21.78 11.84
C ASN A 270 -11.70 -22.79 13.00
N SER A 271 -10.65 -22.78 13.83
CA SER A 271 -10.48 -23.66 14.97
C SER A 271 -11.18 -23.16 16.24
N GLU A 272 -11.19 -21.84 16.48
CA GLU A 272 -11.61 -21.23 17.75
C GLU A 272 -12.71 -20.17 17.59
N PHE A 273 -13.52 -20.22 16.52
CA PHE A 273 -14.48 -19.16 16.18
C PHE A 273 -15.38 -18.78 17.36
N GLY A 274 -15.91 -19.77 18.09
CA GLY A 274 -16.81 -19.53 19.23
C GLY A 274 -16.19 -18.69 20.36
N LYS A 275 -14.86 -18.68 20.49
CA LYS A 275 -14.14 -17.90 21.50
C LYS A 275 -14.04 -16.42 21.12
N TYR A 276 -13.90 -16.12 19.83
CA TYR A 276 -13.60 -14.77 19.33
C TYR A 276 -14.77 -14.09 18.63
N ALA A 277 -15.73 -14.86 18.09
CA ALA A 277 -16.84 -14.36 17.29
C ALA A 277 -17.61 -13.23 17.98
N GLY A 278 -17.95 -13.40 19.26
CA GLY A 278 -18.72 -12.41 20.02
C GLY A 278 -18.04 -11.05 20.20
N ARG A 279 -16.74 -10.94 19.88
CA ARG A 279 -15.97 -9.69 19.98
C ARG A 279 -15.80 -8.99 18.64
N ILE A 280 -15.95 -9.69 17.52
CA ILE A 280 -15.68 -9.15 16.18
C ILE A 280 -16.99 -8.65 15.56
N THR A 281 -17.05 -7.36 15.26
CA THR A 281 -18.22 -6.69 14.69
C THR A 281 -18.32 -6.87 13.17
N ALA A 282 -17.19 -6.67 12.47
CA ALA A 282 -17.05 -6.90 11.03
C ALA A 282 -15.56 -7.06 10.65
N MET A 283 -15.31 -7.55 9.44
CA MET A 283 -13.96 -7.79 8.94
C MET A 283 -13.77 -7.34 7.49
N ALA A 284 -12.64 -6.73 7.20
CA ALA A 284 -12.16 -6.51 5.83
C ALA A 284 -10.95 -7.43 5.58
N VAL A 285 -10.96 -8.13 4.47
CA VAL A 285 -9.86 -9.02 4.05
C VAL A 285 -9.21 -8.44 2.81
N VAL A 286 -7.88 -8.34 2.81
CA VAL A 286 -7.12 -7.80 1.67
C VAL A 286 -6.28 -8.93 1.10
N ASN A 287 -6.58 -9.31 -0.14
CA ASN A 287 -5.89 -10.32 -0.95
C ASN A 287 -5.64 -11.66 -0.23
N SER A 288 -6.65 -12.23 0.44
CA SER A 288 -6.57 -13.62 0.94
C SER A 288 -6.69 -14.61 -0.22
N LEU A 289 -5.85 -15.63 -0.22
CA LEU A 289 -5.89 -16.73 -1.18
C LEU A 289 -6.60 -17.97 -0.63
N LEU A 290 -7.09 -17.92 0.61
CA LEU A 290 -7.85 -19.03 1.19
C LEU A 290 -9.14 -19.34 0.42
N ALA A 291 -9.28 -20.62 0.12
CA ALA A 291 -10.42 -21.29 -0.46
C ALA A 291 -11.53 -21.54 0.57
N ALA A 292 -12.78 -21.64 0.12
CA ALA A 292 -13.87 -22.06 1.01
C ALA A 292 -13.73 -23.49 1.52
N SER A 293 -13.09 -24.37 0.76
CA SER A 293 -12.79 -25.75 1.15
C SER A 293 -11.83 -25.83 2.34
N GLN A 294 -10.96 -24.83 2.52
CA GLN A 294 -9.98 -24.77 3.61
C GLN A 294 -10.60 -24.30 4.94
N LEU A 295 -11.82 -23.75 4.92
CA LEU A 295 -12.53 -23.24 6.09
C LEU A 295 -13.83 -24.03 6.35
N PRO A 296 -13.75 -25.28 6.85
CA PRO A 296 -14.92 -26.14 7.06
C PRO A 296 -15.88 -25.65 8.14
N ASN A 297 -15.52 -24.68 9.00
CA ASN A 297 -16.38 -24.21 10.08
C ASN A 297 -17.59 -23.42 9.53
N PRO A 298 -18.84 -23.94 9.65
CA PRO A 298 -20.01 -23.34 9.04
C PRO A 298 -20.39 -22.00 9.68
N LYS A 299 -20.12 -21.82 10.99
CA LYS A 299 -20.40 -20.54 11.68
C LYS A 299 -19.46 -19.44 11.21
N LEU A 300 -18.19 -19.77 10.98
CA LEU A 300 -17.23 -18.84 10.39
C LEU A 300 -17.65 -18.49 8.96
N ARG A 301 -17.97 -19.47 8.11
CA ARG A 301 -18.44 -19.21 6.73
C ARG A 301 -19.67 -18.29 6.69
N ALA A 302 -20.63 -18.51 7.58
CA ALA A 302 -21.80 -17.64 7.70
C ALA A 302 -21.42 -16.21 8.11
N PHE A 303 -20.50 -16.05 9.07
CA PHE A 303 -19.96 -14.74 9.44
C PHE A 303 -19.23 -14.06 8.29
N LEU A 304 -18.39 -14.78 7.53
CA LEU A 304 -17.66 -14.25 6.38
C LEU A 304 -18.64 -13.72 5.31
N ARG A 305 -19.67 -14.50 4.98
CA ARG A 305 -20.70 -14.08 4.02
C ARG A 305 -21.46 -12.83 4.48
N GLN A 306 -21.77 -12.74 5.76
CA GLN A 306 -22.69 -11.73 6.29
C GLN A 306 -22.02 -10.44 6.76
N ARG A 307 -20.77 -10.51 7.23
CA ARG A 307 -20.10 -9.41 7.96
C ARG A 307 -18.65 -9.21 7.52
N THR A 308 -18.25 -9.82 6.41
CA THR A 308 -16.92 -9.63 5.84
C THR A 308 -17.01 -9.18 4.39
N ARG A 309 -16.10 -8.30 3.97
CA ARG A 309 -15.85 -7.97 2.56
C ARG A 309 -14.38 -8.17 2.24
N GLN A 310 -14.07 -8.52 1.01
CA GLN A 310 -12.71 -8.72 0.55
C GLN A 310 -12.36 -7.76 -0.59
N TRP A 311 -11.11 -7.31 -0.65
CA TRP A 311 -10.53 -6.62 -1.80
C TRP A 311 -9.39 -7.46 -2.37
N ARG A 312 -9.38 -7.71 -3.68
CA ARG A 312 -8.42 -8.58 -4.35
C ARG A 312 -7.95 -7.93 -5.65
N VAL A 313 -6.73 -8.26 -6.07
CA VAL A 313 -6.20 -7.88 -7.38
C VAL A 313 -7.14 -8.37 -8.48
N ALA A 314 -7.66 -7.45 -9.30
CA ALA A 314 -8.59 -7.73 -10.38
C ALA A 314 -8.04 -7.25 -11.73
N THR A 315 -8.29 -8.03 -12.78
CA THR A 315 -7.88 -7.67 -14.16
C THR A 315 -8.99 -6.96 -14.94
N GLY A 316 -10.23 -6.99 -14.46
CA GLY A 316 -11.42 -6.51 -15.17
C GLY A 316 -12.01 -5.19 -14.66
N SER A 317 -11.56 -4.71 -13.48
CA SER A 317 -11.95 -3.41 -12.92
C SER A 317 -10.82 -2.91 -12.01
N ASN A 318 -10.69 -1.59 -11.95
CA ASN A 318 -9.82 -0.84 -11.03
C ASN A 318 -10.65 0.09 -10.12
N ASP A 319 -11.97 -0.07 -10.06
CA ASP A 319 -12.81 0.64 -9.10
C ASP A 319 -13.02 -0.25 -7.86
N PRO A 320 -12.51 0.13 -6.67
CA PRO A 320 -12.64 -0.67 -5.46
C PRO A 320 -14.07 -0.79 -4.92
N LYS A 321 -15.05 -0.14 -5.57
CA LYS A 321 -16.49 -0.32 -5.32
C LYS A 321 -17.12 -1.41 -6.18
N ASP A 322 -16.44 -1.86 -7.24
CA ASP A 322 -16.94 -2.90 -8.10
C ASP A 322 -16.85 -4.26 -7.42
N CYS A 323 -17.99 -4.94 -7.34
CA CYS A 323 -18.05 -6.31 -6.86
C CYS A 323 -17.65 -7.24 -8.01
N ILE A 324 -16.60 -8.02 -7.81
CA ILE A 324 -16.04 -8.94 -8.82
C ILE A 324 -16.52 -10.38 -8.59
N GLU A 325 -16.72 -10.77 -7.33
CA GLU A 325 -17.17 -12.11 -6.97
C GLU A 325 -18.12 -12.07 -5.78
N VAL A 326 -19.09 -12.98 -5.75
CA VAL A 326 -19.99 -13.18 -4.61
C VAL A 326 -20.00 -14.67 -4.23
N PRO A 327 -20.11 -15.01 -2.94
CA PRO A 327 -20.23 -16.40 -2.53
C PRO A 327 -21.45 -17.06 -3.17
N THR A 328 -21.26 -18.21 -3.80
CA THR A 328 -22.37 -19.03 -4.30
C THR A 328 -23.28 -19.40 -3.12
N ALA A 329 -24.60 -19.31 -3.32
CA ALA A 329 -25.57 -19.68 -2.29
C ALA A 329 -25.44 -21.18 -1.97
N GLY A 330 -24.67 -21.51 -0.94
CA GLY A 330 -24.62 -22.87 -0.40
C GLY A 330 -25.88 -23.19 0.41
N PRO A 331 -26.17 -24.48 0.65
CA PRO A 331 -27.42 -24.95 1.28
C PRO A 331 -27.67 -24.44 2.72
N ASP A 332 -26.67 -23.84 3.37
CA ASP A 332 -26.73 -23.55 4.82
C ASP A 332 -27.27 -22.17 5.23
N VAL A 333 -27.71 -21.31 4.30
CA VAL A 333 -28.32 -20.03 4.69
C VAL A 333 -29.39 -19.62 3.67
N GLU A 334 -30.67 -19.76 4.04
CA GLU A 334 -31.72 -18.97 3.41
C GLU A 334 -31.35 -17.49 3.59
N ILE A 335 -30.91 -16.85 2.50
CA ILE A 335 -30.82 -15.40 2.44
C ILE A 335 -32.25 -14.91 2.58
N HIS A 336 -32.65 -14.50 3.79
CA HIS A 336 -34.01 -14.06 4.07
C HIS A 336 -34.42 -13.03 3.03
N ASP A 337 -35.38 -13.42 2.19
CA ASP A 337 -36.03 -12.55 1.25
C ASP A 337 -36.95 -11.65 2.07
N SER A 338 -36.43 -10.52 2.55
CA SER A 338 -37.31 -9.44 2.94
C SER A 338 -37.86 -8.84 1.65
N SER A 339 -38.81 -9.54 1.04
CA SER A 339 -39.77 -8.99 0.09
C SER A 339 -40.68 -8.01 0.84
N THR A 340 -40.07 -6.96 1.38
CA THR A 340 -40.74 -5.68 1.55
C THR A 340 -40.19 -4.88 0.39
N PRO A 341 -41.03 -4.36 -0.53
CA PRO A 341 -40.52 -3.56 -1.62
C PRO A 341 -39.63 -2.50 -1.02
N SER A 342 -38.39 -2.42 -1.52
CA SER A 342 -37.50 -1.31 -1.32
C SER A 342 -38.34 -0.04 -1.42
N LYS A 343 -38.66 0.56 -0.28
CA LYS A 343 -39.06 1.96 -0.28
C LYS A 343 -37.88 2.62 -0.93
N SER A 344 -38.10 3.17 -2.12
CA SER A 344 -37.26 4.23 -2.63
C SER A 344 -36.96 5.11 -1.43
N PHE A 345 -35.67 5.27 -1.13
CA PHE A 345 -35.21 6.22 -0.12
C PHE A 345 -35.55 7.61 -0.67
N SER A 346 -36.84 7.96 -0.57
CA SER A 346 -37.36 9.29 -0.73
C SER A 346 -36.79 10.09 0.42
N SER A 347 -36.00 11.08 0.05
CA SER A 347 -35.51 12.18 0.85
C SER A 347 -36.51 12.64 1.93
N LYS A 348 -36.37 12.07 3.13
CA LYS A 348 -36.73 12.74 4.37
C LYS A 348 -35.51 12.71 5.26
N THR A 349 -34.61 13.63 4.92
CA THR A 349 -33.51 14.15 5.72
C THR A 349 -33.99 14.48 7.13
N LYS A 350 -33.78 13.55 8.06
CA LYS A 350 -33.29 13.93 9.39
C LYS A 350 -31.77 13.89 9.26
N ASN A 351 -31.10 14.99 9.58
CA ASN A 351 -29.64 15.14 9.55
C ASN A 351 -28.98 13.99 10.33
N ILE A 352 -28.53 12.96 9.63
CA ILE A 352 -27.61 11.95 10.14
C ILE A 352 -26.24 12.42 9.65
N PRO A 353 -25.22 12.54 10.52
CA PRO A 353 -23.87 12.86 10.07
C PRO A 353 -23.45 11.89 8.95
N GLU A 354 -22.96 12.43 7.85
CA GLU A 354 -22.54 11.65 6.67
C GLU A 354 -21.41 10.66 7.03
N HIS A 355 -20.62 10.99 8.07
CA HIS A 355 -19.54 10.19 8.62
C HIS A 355 -19.71 9.88 10.12
N ILE A 356 -19.22 8.71 10.53
CA ILE A 356 -19.25 8.25 11.92
C ILE A 356 -17.99 8.70 12.65
N ASN A 357 -18.15 9.13 13.89
CA ASN A 357 -17.03 9.46 14.76
C ASN A 357 -16.31 8.18 15.25
N TRP A 358 -15.15 7.89 14.68
CA TRP A 358 -14.26 6.79 15.07
C TRP A 358 -13.55 7.02 16.41
N LEU A 359 -13.58 8.25 16.91
CA LEU A 359 -13.03 8.67 18.20
C LEU A 359 -14.10 8.71 19.30
N GLU A 360 -15.30 8.15 19.07
CA GLU A 360 -16.34 8.10 20.10
C GLU A 360 -15.88 7.27 21.32
N ASN A 361 -16.00 7.85 22.51
CA ASN A 361 -15.79 7.14 23.77
C ASN A 361 -17.08 6.41 24.17
N ASN A 362 -16.94 5.31 24.90
CA ASN A 362 -18.04 4.68 25.60
C ASN A 362 -18.60 5.68 26.63
N SER A 363 -19.79 6.22 26.37
CA SER A 363 -20.56 6.93 27.39
C SER A 363 -20.72 5.98 28.57
N GLN A 364 -20.27 6.37 29.77
CA GLN A 364 -20.51 5.58 30.99
C GLN A 364 -22.02 5.45 31.20
N ALA A 365 -22.62 4.38 30.70
CA ALA A 365 -23.98 4.01 31.02
C ALA A 365 -23.98 3.41 32.43
N GLY A 366 -24.90 3.91 33.25
CA GLY A 366 -25.12 3.46 34.62
C GLY A 366 -25.20 1.95 34.75
N THR A 367 -24.87 1.52 35.95
CA THR A 367 -24.94 0.16 36.49
C THR A 367 -26.06 -0.67 35.87
N VAL A 368 -25.69 -1.86 35.37
CA VAL A 368 -26.54 -3.00 34.96
C VAL A 368 -27.07 -3.00 33.50
N SER A 369 -26.24 -3.51 32.58
CA SER A 369 -26.67 -4.48 31.55
C SER A 369 -25.46 -5.33 31.15
N THR A 370 -25.15 -6.31 32.01
CA THR A 370 -24.04 -7.23 31.86
C THR A 370 -24.51 -8.48 31.11
N LEU A 371 -23.68 -8.99 30.20
CA LEU A 371 -23.65 -10.37 29.67
C LEU A 371 -24.81 -10.84 28.75
N VAL A 372 -25.98 -10.21 28.73
CA VAL A 372 -27.13 -10.68 27.93
C VAL A 372 -27.08 -10.25 26.46
N ASP A 373 -26.38 -9.15 26.12
CA ASP A 373 -26.38 -8.63 24.75
C ASP A 373 -25.30 -9.28 23.86
N CYS A 374 -24.17 -9.73 24.40
CA CYS A 374 -23.13 -10.42 23.62
C CYS A 374 -23.56 -11.80 23.09
N LEU A 375 -24.48 -12.49 23.77
CA LEU A 375 -25.00 -13.79 23.31
C LEU A 375 -26.19 -13.67 22.35
N LYS A 376 -26.84 -12.50 22.28
CA LYS A 376 -27.84 -12.21 21.24
C LYS A 376 -27.21 -11.82 19.90
N ASN A 377 -25.91 -11.47 19.88
CA ASN A 377 -25.18 -11.03 18.69
C ASN A 377 -24.95 -12.13 17.63
N PHE A 378 -25.22 -13.39 17.94
CA PHE A 378 -24.95 -14.53 17.07
C PHE A 378 -26.05 -15.60 17.11
N ASP A 379 -27.29 -15.24 16.75
CA ASP A 379 -28.27 -16.25 16.32
C ASP A 379 -27.98 -16.65 14.86
N LEU A 380 -26.82 -17.27 14.65
CA LEU A 380 -26.50 -18.03 13.45
C LEU A 380 -26.96 -19.48 13.68
N ASN A 381 -28.25 -19.67 13.90
CA ASN A 381 -28.84 -21.01 13.92
C ASN A 381 -29.26 -21.37 12.49
N PRO A 382 -28.54 -22.25 11.79
CA PRO A 382 -29.12 -22.92 10.62
C PRO A 382 -30.29 -23.77 11.14
N LYS A 383 -31.52 -23.39 10.81
CA LYS A 383 -32.68 -24.22 11.13
C LYS A 383 -32.70 -25.40 10.15
N ASN A 384 -32.70 -26.61 10.71
CA ASN A 384 -32.85 -27.94 10.11
C ASN A 384 -31.57 -28.69 9.70
N PRO A 385 -31.26 -29.82 10.36
CA PRO A 385 -30.42 -30.87 9.82
C PRO A 385 -31.30 -32.00 9.25
N MET A 386 -31.69 -31.92 7.98
CA MET A 386 -32.09 -33.09 7.16
C MET A 386 -32.48 -32.63 5.75
N GLU A 387 -31.65 -32.95 4.75
CA GLU A 387 -32.00 -33.80 3.59
C GLU A 387 -30.82 -33.86 2.60
N SER A 388 -30.46 -35.09 2.24
CA SER A 388 -29.56 -35.56 1.16
C SER A 388 -28.40 -34.65 0.71
N ALA A 389 -27.18 -35.08 1.03
CA ALA A 389 -25.97 -34.68 0.33
C ALA A 389 -26.06 -35.15 -1.13
N GLU A 390 -26.51 -34.26 -2.03
CA GLU A 390 -26.12 -34.35 -3.43
C GLU A 390 -24.65 -33.92 -3.52
N GLU A 391 -23.85 -34.73 -4.19
CA GLU A 391 -22.44 -34.49 -4.46
C GLU A 391 -22.30 -33.17 -5.23
N VAL A 392 -22.00 -32.09 -4.51
CA VAL A 392 -21.56 -30.83 -5.12
C VAL A 392 -20.17 -31.09 -5.68
N ASP A 393 -20.03 -30.82 -6.97
CA ASP A 393 -18.77 -30.88 -7.73
C ASP A 393 -17.64 -30.16 -6.96
N ASP A 394 -16.73 -30.95 -6.40
CA ASP A 394 -15.64 -30.57 -5.48
C ASP A 394 -14.51 -29.79 -6.20
N THR A 395 -14.78 -29.28 -7.41
CA THR A 395 -13.80 -28.65 -8.31
C THR A 395 -13.96 -27.13 -8.46
N THR A 396 -15.05 -26.53 -7.94
CA THR A 396 -15.23 -25.07 -7.97
C THR A 396 -14.98 -24.46 -6.59
N ASP A 397 -13.81 -23.86 -6.45
CA ASP A 397 -13.42 -23.14 -5.23
C ASP A 397 -14.36 -21.95 -5.00
N GLN A 398 -15.24 -22.05 -4.00
CA GLN A 398 -16.25 -21.03 -3.72
C GLN A 398 -15.63 -19.81 -3.05
N THR A 399 -16.00 -18.61 -3.48
CA THR A 399 -15.61 -17.36 -2.81
C THR A 399 -16.17 -17.29 -1.38
N LEU A 400 -15.33 -16.86 -0.43
CA LEU A 400 -15.64 -16.84 1.01
C LEU A 400 -16.65 -15.75 1.41
N CYS A 401 -16.49 -14.56 0.86
CA CYS A 401 -17.29 -13.37 1.12
C CYS A 401 -17.38 -12.50 -0.15
N PRO A 402 -18.30 -11.51 -0.20
CA PRO A 402 -18.34 -10.56 -1.31
C PRO A 402 -16.96 -9.93 -1.53
N THR A 403 -16.45 -10.07 -2.75
CA THR A 403 -15.10 -9.64 -3.13
C THR A 403 -15.20 -8.52 -4.15
N PHE A 404 -14.39 -7.49 -3.90
CA PHE A 404 -14.32 -6.26 -4.65
C PHE A 404 -12.98 -6.16 -5.36
N ALA A 405 -12.96 -5.44 -6.47
CA ALA A 405 -11.73 -5.13 -7.19
C ALA A 405 -10.78 -4.30 -6.31
N ASP A 406 -9.50 -4.29 -6.66
CA ASP A 406 -8.59 -3.30 -6.14
C ASP A 406 -8.72 -1.96 -6.89
N ASP A 407 -7.91 -1.00 -6.46
CA ASP A 407 -7.69 0.25 -7.19
C ASP A 407 -6.58 0.03 -8.24
N ASP A 408 -6.12 1.09 -8.91
CA ASP A 408 -4.95 1.06 -9.80
C ASP A 408 -3.71 0.50 -9.06
N ASN A 409 -3.51 -0.81 -9.22
CA ASN A 409 -2.41 -1.59 -8.66
C ASN A 409 -1.55 -2.10 -9.81
N PRO A 410 -0.72 -1.23 -10.40
CA PRO A 410 0.09 -1.57 -11.57
C PRO A 410 1.07 -2.72 -11.30
N THR A 411 1.35 -3.00 -10.02
CA THR A 411 2.25 -4.09 -9.61
C THR A 411 1.56 -5.44 -9.46
N GLY A 412 0.22 -5.50 -9.44
CA GLY A 412 -0.54 -6.72 -9.16
C GLY A 412 -0.20 -7.37 -7.82
N ALA A 413 0.37 -6.61 -6.89
CA ALA A 413 0.89 -7.13 -5.63
C ALA A 413 -0.17 -6.92 -4.54
N GLY A 414 -0.57 -7.98 -3.84
CA GLY A 414 -1.72 -7.92 -2.93
C GLY A 414 -1.47 -7.07 -1.70
N GLU A 415 -0.22 -7.00 -1.21
CA GLU A 415 0.17 -6.13 -0.11
C GLU A 415 -0.03 -4.64 -0.46
N CYS A 416 -0.02 -4.30 -1.75
CA CYS A 416 -0.22 -2.93 -2.24
C CYS A 416 -1.69 -2.49 -2.23
N ILE A 417 -2.66 -3.41 -2.21
CA ILE A 417 -4.09 -3.06 -2.30
C ILE A 417 -4.49 -2.09 -1.18
N PHE A 418 -4.08 -2.36 0.06
CA PHE A 418 -4.41 -1.49 1.20
C PHE A 418 -3.62 -0.16 1.22
N THR A 419 -2.61 0.01 0.35
CA THR A 419 -1.93 1.31 0.18
C THR A 419 -2.78 2.32 -0.57
N SER A 420 -3.76 1.85 -1.35
CA SER A 420 -4.72 2.72 -2.05
C SER A 420 -5.55 3.56 -1.05
N PRO A 421 -5.61 4.90 -1.21
CA PRO A 421 -6.56 5.72 -0.49
C PRO A 421 -8.03 5.32 -0.75
N LEU A 422 -8.38 4.92 -1.97
CA LEU A 422 -9.74 4.57 -2.34
C LEU A 422 -10.20 3.27 -1.67
N VAL A 423 -9.35 2.23 -1.66
CA VAL A 423 -9.65 0.98 -0.95
C VAL A 423 -9.87 1.24 0.55
N ARG A 424 -8.99 2.03 1.18
CA ARG A 424 -9.12 2.37 2.61
C ARG A 424 -10.42 3.10 2.92
N ARG A 425 -10.85 4.01 2.06
CA ARG A 425 -12.15 4.70 2.17
C ARG A 425 -13.31 3.72 2.04
N CYS A 426 -13.26 2.82 1.06
CA CYS A 426 -14.29 1.79 0.86
C CYS A 426 -14.40 0.85 2.08
N ILE A 427 -13.26 0.48 2.70
CA ILE A 427 -13.24 -0.31 3.94
C ILE A 427 -13.89 0.45 5.10
N LEU A 428 -13.55 1.72 5.30
CA LEU A 428 -14.15 2.54 6.36
C LEU A 428 -15.64 2.79 6.12
N GLU A 429 -16.06 3.04 4.87
CA GLU A 429 -17.47 3.14 4.48
C GLU A 429 -18.24 1.85 4.78
N PHE A 430 -17.66 0.69 4.44
CA PHE A 430 -18.24 -0.60 4.79
C PHE A 430 -18.41 -0.72 6.32
N PHE A 431 -17.39 -0.42 7.11
CA PHE A 431 -17.54 -0.49 8.56
C PHE A 431 -18.56 0.54 9.09
N GLU A 432 -18.65 1.72 8.49
CA GLU A 432 -19.67 2.72 8.83
C GLU A 432 -21.09 2.20 8.55
N GLU A 433 -21.30 1.47 7.46
CA GLU A 433 -22.58 0.78 7.22
C GLU A 433 -22.90 -0.22 8.34
N VAL A 434 -21.91 -0.98 8.81
CA VAL A 434 -22.09 -1.94 9.91
C VAL A 434 -22.44 -1.22 11.20
N VAL A 435 -21.77 -0.11 11.53
CA VAL A 435 -22.02 0.65 12.77
C VAL A 435 -23.43 1.24 12.82
N ARG A 436 -24.09 1.50 11.68
CA ARG A 436 -25.46 2.00 11.66
C ARG A 436 -26.46 0.97 12.21
N ASP A 437 -26.15 -0.32 12.09
CA ASP A 437 -26.94 -1.42 12.66
C ASP A 437 -26.02 -2.59 13.06
N PRO A 438 -25.23 -2.47 14.14
CA PRO A 438 -24.17 -3.44 14.44
C PRO A 438 -24.73 -4.84 14.67
N VAL A 439 -25.96 -4.96 15.18
CA VAL A 439 -26.61 -6.24 15.50
C VAL A 439 -27.35 -6.83 14.28
N GLY A 440 -28.09 -6.02 13.54
CA GLY A 440 -28.91 -6.45 12.42
C GLY A 440 -28.18 -6.46 11.07
N PHE A 441 -27.04 -5.78 10.94
CA PHE A 441 -26.33 -5.66 9.66
C PHE A 441 -26.00 -7.01 9.06
N ARG A 442 -26.30 -7.14 7.76
CA ARG A 442 -25.89 -8.23 6.89
C ARG A 442 -25.48 -7.60 5.56
N ASN A 443 -24.44 -8.15 4.94
CA ASN A 443 -24.05 -7.78 3.59
C ASN A 443 -25.29 -7.85 2.67
N PRO A 444 -25.55 -6.80 1.88
CA PRO A 444 -26.63 -6.83 0.90
C PRO A 444 -26.35 -7.88 -0.18
N LYS A 445 -27.39 -8.21 -0.97
CA LYS A 445 -27.20 -8.99 -2.20
C LYS A 445 -26.43 -8.11 -3.19
N PHE A 446 -25.16 -8.43 -3.41
CA PHE A 446 -24.34 -7.76 -4.42
C PHE A 446 -24.62 -8.35 -5.80
N GLN A 447 -24.56 -7.49 -6.81
CA GLN A 447 -24.49 -7.91 -8.21
C GLN A 447 -23.04 -7.78 -8.64
N ILE A 448 -22.55 -8.73 -9.44
CA ILE A 448 -21.22 -8.62 -10.05
C ILE A 448 -21.29 -7.45 -11.04
N THR A 449 -20.51 -6.40 -10.80
CA THR A 449 -20.50 -5.16 -11.60
C THR A 449 -19.32 -5.10 -12.55
N ALA A 450 -18.21 -5.77 -12.24
CA ALA A 450 -17.07 -5.83 -13.15
C ALA A 450 -17.35 -6.75 -14.34
N HIS A 451 -17.12 -6.25 -15.55
CA HIS A 451 -17.25 -7.04 -16.77
C HIS A 451 -16.02 -7.93 -16.96
N GLU A 452 -16.22 -9.17 -17.42
CA GLU A 452 -15.11 -9.99 -17.91
C GLU A 452 -14.38 -9.21 -19.02
N PRO A 453 -13.05 -9.06 -18.94
CA PRO A 453 -12.29 -8.53 -20.06
C PRO A 453 -12.56 -9.41 -21.27
N LYS A 454 -13.13 -8.83 -22.33
CA LYS A 454 -13.32 -9.52 -23.62
C LYS A 454 -11.95 -9.75 -24.24
N TYR A 455 -11.26 -10.80 -23.81
CA TYR A 455 -10.07 -11.27 -24.51
C TYR A 455 -10.51 -11.88 -25.85
N GLY A 456 -10.27 -11.15 -26.94
CA GLY A 456 -10.12 -11.79 -28.24
C GLY A 456 -8.91 -12.73 -28.15
N ASN A 457 -9.07 -13.98 -28.60
CA ASN A 457 -8.03 -15.00 -28.63
C ASN A 457 -6.74 -14.51 -29.33
N GLN A 458 -5.80 -13.91 -28.60
CA GLN A 458 -4.41 -13.70 -29.01
C GLN A 458 -3.54 -13.77 -27.76
N PHE A 459 -3.27 -15.00 -27.31
CA PHE A 459 -2.14 -15.27 -26.43
C PHE A 459 -0.91 -15.49 -27.32
N ASP A 460 0.03 -14.54 -27.30
CA ASP A 460 1.42 -14.79 -27.69
C ASP A 460 2.28 -14.79 -26.41
N GLU A 461 3.09 -15.84 -26.24
CA GLU A 461 3.91 -16.19 -25.07
C GLU A 461 5.13 -15.29 -24.83
N SER A 462 5.08 -13.99 -25.17
CA SER A 462 6.18 -13.05 -24.91
C SER A 462 5.72 -11.92 -23.98
N GLY A 463 6.52 -11.65 -22.95
CA GLY A 463 6.13 -10.89 -21.76
C GLY A 463 5.52 -9.50 -22.01
N TYR A 464 4.79 -9.04 -20.98
CA TYR A 464 4.23 -7.70 -20.79
C TYR A 464 4.68 -6.67 -21.83
N GLN A 465 3.93 -6.57 -22.93
CA GLN A 465 3.82 -5.31 -23.65
C GLN A 465 2.59 -4.58 -23.09
N PRO A 466 2.73 -3.34 -22.62
CA PRO A 466 1.58 -2.49 -22.36
C PRO A 466 0.69 -2.48 -23.60
N LEU A 467 -0.62 -2.70 -23.44
CA LEU A 467 -1.59 -2.55 -24.51
C LEU A 467 -1.52 -1.10 -25.03
N LEU A 468 -0.80 -0.91 -26.13
CA LEU A 468 -0.68 0.38 -26.79
C LEU A 468 -2.08 0.86 -27.23
N PRO A 469 -2.44 2.13 -27.00
CA PRO A 469 -3.57 2.73 -27.70
C PRO A 469 -3.35 2.55 -29.21
N PRO A 470 -4.36 2.14 -30.00
CA PRO A 470 -4.18 1.69 -31.39
C PRO A 470 -3.66 2.73 -32.41
N GLU A 471 -3.17 3.90 -32.00
CA GLU A 471 -2.97 5.06 -32.87
C GLU A 471 -1.71 5.92 -32.58
N MET A 472 -0.81 5.54 -31.66
CA MET A 472 0.42 6.32 -31.40
C MET A 472 1.62 5.84 -32.22
N SER A 473 2.29 6.76 -32.93
CA SER A 473 3.60 6.48 -33.55
C SER A 473 4.69 6.31 -32.47
N PRO A 474 5.80 5.61 -32.75
CA PRO A 474 6.91 5.47 -31.81
C PRO A 474 7.44 6.81 -31.28
N GLU A 475 7.50 7.84 -32.12
CA GLU A 475 7.95 9.19 -31.76
C GLU A 475 6.94 9.89 -30.84
N HIS A 476 5.64 9.66 -31.03
CA HIS A 476 4.61 10.19 -30.14
C HIS A 476 4.66 9.51 -28.76
N MET A 477 4.97 8.22 -28.71
CA MET A 477 5.18 7.50 -27.46
C MET A 477 6.42 8.02 -26.73
N GLU A 478 7.53 8.24 -27.44
CA GLU A 478 8.74 8.84 -26.86
C GLU A 478 8.46 10.23 -26.30
N LEU A 479 7.75 11.08 -27.06
CA LEU A 479 7.33 12.41 -26.62
C LEU A 479 6.48 12.34 -25.34
N HIS A 480 5.48 11.46 -25.30
CA HIS A 480 4.63 11.27 -24.13
C HIS A 480 5.43 10.84 -22.90
N LEU A 481 6.31 9.85 -23.04
CA LEU A 481 7.18 9.38 -21.95
C LEU A 481 8.10 10.50 -21.44
N LYS A 482 8.64 11.33 -22.35
CA LYS A 482 9.46 12.49 -21.99
C LYS A 482 8.65 13.56 -21.26
N GLN A 483 7.41 13.80 -21.65
CA GLN A 483 6.52 14.73 -20.96
C GLN A 483 6.17 14.24 -19.54
N GLU A 484 5.93 12.94 -19.34
CA GLU A 484 5.73 12.34 -18.02
C GLU A 484 7.00 12.41 -17.15
N GLU A 485 8.16 12.13 -17.74
CA GLU A 485 9.47 12.29 -17.09
C GLU A 485 9.67 13.74 -16.63
N LEU A 486 9.40 14.71 -17.51
CA LEU A 486 9.51 16.14 -17.19
C LEU A 486 8.56 16.56 -16.06
N ALA A 487 7.31 16.09 -16.09
CA ALA A 487 6.33 16.36 -15.04
C ALA A 487 6.81 15.84 -13.68
N THR A 488 7.40 14.63 -13.67
CA THR A 488 7.99 14.01 -12.48
C THR A 488 9.19 14.80 -11.95
N MET A 489 10.10 15.25 -12.85
CA MET A 489 11.25 16.07 -12.49
C MET A 489 10.81 17.42 -11.90
N LYS A 490 9.85 18.11 -12.52
CA LYS A 490 9.31 19.39 -12.03
C LYS A 490 8.64 19.25 -10.66
N SER A 491 7.84 18.20 -10.47
CA SER A 491 7.23 17.88 -9.17
C SER A 491 8.30 17.65 -8.10
N SER A 492 9.34 16.88 -8.42
CA SER A 492 10.45 16.60 -7.50
C SER A 492 11.27 17.85 -7.17
N PHE A 493 11.49 18.73 -8.14
CA PHE A 493 12.17 20.01 -7.93
C PHE A 493 11.39 20.93 -7.00
N ALA A 494 10.06 21.01 -7.17
CA ALA A 494 9.18 21.78 -6.31
C ALA A 494 9.12 21.24 -4.87
N ALA A 495 9.17 19.91 -4.72
CA ALA A 495 9.14 19.24 -3.42
C ALA A 495 10.47 19.24 -2.66
N THR A 496 11.57 19.58 -3.34
CA THR A 496 12.91 19.58 -2.73
C THR A 496 13.09 20.84 -1.89
N PRO A 497 13.44 20.72 -0.58
CA PRO A 497 13.64 21.88 0.28
C PRO A 497 14.71 22.86 -0.23
N THR A 498 14.51 24.16 0.00
CA THR A 498 15.46 25.24 -0.39
C THR A 498 16.42 25.63 0.73
N ASP A 499 16.07 25.31 1.97
CA ASP A 499 16.73 25.74 3.20
C ASP A 499 17.91 24.83 3.61
N ARG A 500 18.12 23.72 2.90
CA ARG A 500 19.14 22.70 3.20
C ARG A 500 20.35 22.80 2.26
N PRO A 501 21.53 23.25 2.73
CA PRO A 501 22.73 23.42 1.90
C PRO A 501 23.18 22.14 1.17
N GLU A 502 23.06 20.99 1.83
CA GLU A 502 23.42 19.67 1.29
C GLU A 502 22.61 19.26 0.06
N LEU A 503 21.40 19.83 -0.13
CA LEU A 503 20.55 19.53 -1.28
C LEU A 503 20.80 20.46 -2.47
N GLN A 504 21.57 21.54 -2.29
CA GLN A 504 21.73 22.59 -3.30
C GLN A 504 22.37 22.06 -4.58
N ALA A 505 23.39 21.19 -4.47
CA ALA A 505 24.07 20.61 -5.62
C ALA A 505 23.13 19.71 -6.44
N GLY A 506 22.40 18.81 -5.77
CA GLY A 506 21.42 17.93 -6.43
C GLY A 506 20.29 18.71 -7.07
N ARG A 507 19.82 19.78 -6.42
CA ARG A 507 18.79 20.69 -6.96
C ARG A 507 19.24 21.40 -8.23
N GLN A 508 20.47 21.95 -8.25
CA GLN A 508 21.04 22.57 -9.45
C GLN A 508 21.25 21.54 -10.58
N GLY A 509 21.62 20.31 -10.23
CA GLY A 509 21.70 19.20 -11.18
C GLY A 509 20.34 18.89 -11.81
N LEU A 510 19.28 18.83 -10.99
CA LEU A 510 17.91 18.61 -11.46
C LEU A 510 17.40 19.76 -12.34
N GLU A 511 17.66 21.02 -11.98
CA GLU A 511 17.30 22.18 -12.81
C GLU A 511 17.92 22.11 -14.21
N LYS A 512 19.20 21.73 -14.31
CA LYS A 512 19.86 21.51 -15.60
C LYS A 512 19.26 20.36 -16.39
N ARG A 513 18.90 19.25 -15.72
CA ARG A 513 18.22 18.12 -16.37
C ARG A 513 16.84 18.52 -16.88
N ILE A 514 16.07 19.27 -16.11
CA ILE A 514 14.76 19.82 -16.53
C ILE A 514 14.92 20.65 -17.80
N ALA A 515 15.84 21.63 -17.82
CA ALA A 515 16.07 22.47 -18.99
C ALA A 515 16.51 21.66 -20.22
N LYS A 516 17.32 20.61 -20.02
CA LYS A 516 17.70 19.69 -21.08
C LYS A 516 16.48 18.90 -21.61
N THR A 517 15.71 18.29 -20.73
CA THR A 517 14.52 17.52 -21.10
C THR A 517 13.46 18.39 -21.80
N GLU A 518 13.30 19.65 -21.38
CA GLU A 518 12.46 20.63 -22.09
C GLU A 518 12.95 20.87 -23.52
N SER A 519 14.25 21.09 -23.71
CA SER A 519 14.85 21.22 -25.05
C SER A 519 14.69 19.95 -25.89
N ASP A 520 14.85 18.77 -25.30
CA ASP A 520 14.69 17.49 -25.98
C ASP A 520 13.22 17.29 -26.44
N ILE A 521 12.25 17.68 -25.59
CA ILE A 521 10.81 17.68 -25.92
C ILE A 521 10.52 18.62 -27.09
N GLU A 522 11.05 19.85 -27.09
CA GLU A 522 10.85 20.79 -28.21
C GLU A 522 11.37 20.23 -29.54
N VAL A 523 12.48 19.48 -29.52
CA VAL A 523 13.02 18.81 -30.71
C VAL A 523 12.10 17.66 -31.16
N LEU A 524 11.63 16.84 -30.21
CA LEU A 524 10.69 15.75 -30.49
C LEU A 524 9.34 16.25 -31.00
N GLU A 525 8.82 17.36 -30.47
CA GLU A 525 7.59 18.01 -30.95
C GLU A 525 7.72 18.48 -32.40
N LYS A 526 8.87 19.08 -32.76
CA LYS A 526 9.17 19.43 -34.16
C LYS A 526 9.23 18.20 -35.06
N LYS A 527 9.90 17.13 -34.62
CA LYS A 527 10.02 15.86 -35.38
C LYS A 527 8.68 15.16 -35.58
N THR A 528 7.85 15.12 -34.54
CA THR A 528 6.49 14.55 -34.61
C THR A 528 5.54 15.38 -35.48
N LEU A 529 5.63 16.72 -35.43
CA LEU A 529 4.86 17.62 -36.30
C LEU A 529 5.22 17.44 -37.79
N ALA A 530 6.52 17.35 -38.05
CA ALA A 530 7.11 17.08 -39.36
C ALA A 530 6.61 15.77 -39.98
N ASN A 531 6.58 14.69 -39.19
CA ASN A 531 6.18 13.36 -39.65
C ASN A 531 4.66 13.14 -39.71
N GLY A 532 3.86 14.17 -39.39
CA GLY A 532 2.40 14.08 -39.41
C GLY A 532 1.79 13.18 -38.32
N GLY A 533 2.54 12.91 -37.24
CA GLY A 533 2.16 11.97 -36.17
C GLY A 533 1.39 12.59 -35.00
N MET A 534 0.81 13.78 -35.15
CA MET A 534 0.01 14.42 -34.10
C MET A 534 -1.43 13.94 -34.08
N LYS A 535 -2.09 14.01 -32.91
CA LYS A 535 -3.52 13.75 -32.77
C LYS A 535 -4.33 14.76 -33.58
N ALA A 536 -5.52 14.34 -34.03
CA ALA A 536 -6.45 15.21 -34.74
C ALA A 536 -6.86 16.41 -33.84
N GLY A 537 -6.38 17.62 -34.18
CA GLY A 537 -6.70 18.87 -33.46
C GLY A 537 -5.49 19.62 -32.88
N GLU A 538 -4.35 18.97 -32.65
CA GLU A 538 -3.12 19.63 -32.12
C GLU A 538 -2.26 20.23 -33.23
N ALA A 539 -2.28 19.63 -34.42
CA ALA A 539 -1.51 20.08 -35.57
C ALA A 539 -1.84 21.51 -36.08
N PRO A 540 -3.10 22.00 -36.07
CA PRO A 540 -3.43 23.35 -36.54
C PRO A 540 -2.84 24.47 -35.65
N GLU A 541 -2.93 24.36 -34.32
CA GLU A 541 -2.51 25.41 -33.39
C GLU A 541 -0.98 25.62 -33.38
N LEU A 542 -0.22 24.53 -33.54
CA LEU A 542 1.24 24.59 -33.65
C LEU A 542 1.71 25.05 -35.04
N ARG A 543 0.98 24.71 -36.11
CA ARG A 543 1.26 25.20 -37.48
C ARG A 543 0.99 26.69 -37.63
N ASP A 544 -0.04 27.23 -36.98
CA ASP A 544 -0.39 28.66 -37.06
C ASP A 544 0.65 29.57 -36.37
N ASN A 545 1.40 29.04 -35.41
CA ASN A 545 2.51 29.75 -34.75
C ASN A 545 3.88 29.52 -35.43
N TRP A 546 3.97 28.60 -36.40
CA TRP A 546 5.23 28.30 -37.10
C TRP A 546 5.50 29.38 -38.16
N LYS A 547 6.57 30.16 -37.97
CA LYS A 547 7.09 31.07 -39.01
C LYS A 547 8.21 30.36 -39.76
N THR A 548 8.03 30.13 -41.06
CA THR A 548 9.12 29.68 -41.95
C THR A 548 10.23 30.72 -41.89
N VAL A 549 11.37 30.35 -41.31
CA VAL A 549 12.58 31.15 -41.37
C VAL A 549 13.31 30.65 -42.62
N GLY A 550 13.54 31.55 -43.57
CA GLY A 550 14.44 31.29 -44.68
C GLY A 550 15.76 32.00 -44.40
N GLY A 551 16.89 31.38 -44.74
CA GLY A 551 18.21 31.92 -44.43
C GLY A 551 19.27 30.88 -44.07
N GLY A 552 18.94 29.59 -44.06
CA GLY A 552 19.88 28.52 -43.78
C GLY A 552 20.92 28.30 -44.90
N PRO A 553 22.06 27.66 -44.57
CA PRO A 553 23.02 27.19 -45.57
C PRO A 553 22.34 26.28 -46.60
N LYS A 554 22.79 26.34 -47.86
CA LYS A 554 22.25 25.52 -48.93
C LYS A 554 22.80 24.10 -48.82
N ILE A 555 21.92 23.10 -48.72
CA ILE A 555 22.27 21.68 -48.69
C ILE A 555 21.78 20.98 -49.97
N PRO A 556 22.50 19.95 -50.46
CA PRO A 556 22.00 19.11 -51.54
C PRO A 556 20.82 18.28 -51.05
N PHE A 557 19.64 18.48 -51.64
CA PHE A 557 18.43 17.72 -51.36
C PHE A 557 17.68 17.41 -52.66
N ALA A 558 17.40 16.12 -52.90
CA ALA A 558 16.75 15.62 -54.12
C ALA A 558 17.37 16.13 -55.44
N GLY A 559 18.69 16.27 -55.49
CA GLY A 559 19.43 16.72 -56.68
C GLY A 559 19.45 18.23 -56.90
N THR A 560 18.98 19.03 -55.94
CA THR A 560 19.00 20.51 -55.98
C THR A 560 19.53 21.10 -54.68
N MET A 561 20.08 22.33 -54.72
CA MET A 561 20.54 23.02 -53.52
C MET A 561 19.37 23.73 -52.85
N VAL A 562 18.86 23.14 -51.76
CA VAL A 562 17.71 23.63 -51.01
C VAL A 562 18.19 24.28 -49.72
N ASP A 563 17.44 25.25 -49.22
CA ASP A 563 17.74 25.87 -47.92
C ASP A 563 17.59 24.82 -46.80
N ALA A 564 18.62 24.67 -45.96
CA ALA A 564 18.61 23.71 -44.86
C ALA A 564 17.41 23.92 -43.93
N GLU A 565 17.00 25.17 -43.69
CA GLU A 565 15.82 25.47 -42.86
C GLU A 565 14.53 25.00 -43.53
N LEU A 566 14.44 25.11 -44.86
CA LEU A 566 13.30 24.62 -45.63
C LEU A 566 13.21 23.08 -45.62
N VAL A 567 14.35 22.39 -45.64
CA VAL A 567 14.39 20.91 -45.56
C VAL A 567 14.10 20.43 -44.13
N ARG A 568 14.54 21.18 -43.11
CA ARG A 568 14.13 20.96 -41.71
C ARG A 568 12.62 21.15 -41.53
N ASP A 569 12.07 22.21 -42.10
CA ASP A 569 10.62 22.50 -42.08
C ASP A 569 9.81 21.41 -42.82
N ALA A 570 10.40 20.75 -43.81
CA ALA A 570 9.81 19.59 -44.49
C ALA A 570 9.93 18.27 -43.70
N GLY A 571 10.54 18.30 -42.52
CA GLY A 571 10.60 17.17 -41.59
C GLY A 571 11.77 16.22 -41.75
N LEU A 572 12.76 16.60 -42.55
CA LEU A 572 13.91 15.74 -42.87
C LEU A 572 15.14 16.19 -42.06
N LEU A 573 14.97 16.24 -40.74
CA LEU A 573 15.99 16.72 -39.79
C LEU A 573 17.30 15.93 -39.92
N ASP A 574 17.21 14.60 -39.94
CA ASP A 574 18.36 13.70 -40.03
C ASP A 574 19.14 13.91 -41.35
N THR A 575 18.42 14.17 -42.46
CA THR A 575 19.02 14.48 -43.77
C THR A 575 19.73 15.84 -43.78
N VAL A 576 19.23 16.80 -43.00
CA VAL A 576 19.87 18.12 -42.89
C VAL A 576 21.13 18.02 -42.04
N GLU A 577 21.11 17.27 -40.95
CA GLU A 577 22.28 17.08 -40.09
C GLU A 577 23.41 16.37 -40.84
N GLU A 578 23.11 15.25 -41.52
CA GLU A 578 24.07 14.52 -42.35
C GLU A 578 24.68 15.41 -43.45
N ALA A 579 23.83 16.16 -44.16
CA ALA A 579 24.30 17.05 -45.24
C ALA A 579 25.13 18.25 -44.73
N LEU A 580 24.89 18.73 -43.51
CA LEU A 580 25.67 19.80 -42.90
C LEU A 580 27.01 19.28 -42.35
N GLU A 581 27.05 18.08 -41.78
CA GLU A 581 28.29 17.42 -41.38
C GLU A 581 29.22 17.14 -42.58
N GLU A 582 28.64 16.76 -43.73
CA GLU A 582 29.38 16.62 -44.99
C GLU A 582 29.96 17.96 -45.50
N LEU A 583 29.24 19.07 -45.31
CA LEU A 583 29.71 20.41 -45.69
C LEU A 583 30.84 20.92 -44.77
N ASP A 584 30.76 20.64 -43.47
CA ASP A 584 31.79 21.02 -42.50
C ASP A 584 33.04 20.13 -42.59
N SER A 585 32.89 18.85 -42.95
CA SER A 585 34.04 17.96 -43.21
C SER A 585 34.73 18.19 -44.56
N GLY A 586 34.04 18.84 -45.52
CA GLY A 586 34.58 19.18 -46.83
C GLY A 586 35.36 20.50 -46.92
N THR A 587 35.49 21.27 -45.83
CA THR A 587 36.17 22.59 -45.82
C THR A 587 37.62 22.56 -45.29
N GLY A 588 38.21 21.37 -45.16
CA GLY A 588 39.56 21.15 -44.62
C GLY A 588 40.61 20.58 -45.59
N ASP A 589 40.62 21.01 -46.86
CA ASP A 589 41.72 20.74 -47.82
C ASP A 589 42.19 22.02 -48.54
#